data_AF-A0A1I7GR50-F1
#
_entry.id   AF-A0A1I7GR50-F1
#
_cell.length_a   1.000
_cell.length_b   1.000
_cell.length_c   1.000
_cell.angle_alpha   90.00
_cell.angle_beta   90.00
_cell.angle_gamma   90.00
#
_symmetry.space_group_name_H-M   'P 1'
#
loop_
_entity.id
_entity.type
_entity.pdbx_description
1 polymer ?
#
loop_
_entity_poly.entity_id
_entity_poly.type
_entity_poly.pdbx_seq_one_letter_code
_entity_poly.pdbx_strand_id
1 'polypeptide(L)'
;MARIVDARLRGAEEAERAAARRVGQNSRVRLTELLRLAPRERMAHLEDAALIGPDRVRLRRSIQAAFAKPRRRWWPRGRILARGRRLGIALLRGALHPAVLALLVIAGGWFELARRATPRIERSVYPLTAILSRPDGFRMTYTLPANTWVPVERLEGDLAWVRVWNEKQGYLYGAVWRAGLDLSPAR
;
A
#
# COMPACT_ATOMS: atom_id res chain seq x y z
N MET A 1 -15.06 65.01 17.06
CA MET A 1 -14.10 64.20 16.28
C MET A 1 -14.56 62.76 16.06
N ALA A 2 -14.87 61.98 17.11
CA ALA A 2 -15.16 60.53 17.03
C ALA A 2 -16.30 60.15 16.05
N ARG A 3 -17.44 60.84 16.09
CA ARG A 3 -18.60 60.56 15.20
C ARG A 3 -18.30 60.69 13.69
N ILE A 4 -17.36 61.53 13.30
CA ILE A 4 -17.00 61.75 11.89
C ILE A 4 -16.10 60.61 11.38
N VAL A 5 -15.23 60.10 12.24
CA VAL A 5 -14.35 58.96 11.93
C VAL A 5 -15.18 57.67 11.80
N ASP A 6 -16.15 57.45 12.70
CA ASP A 6 -17.04 56.30 12.64
C ASP A 6 -17.96 56.29 11.40
N ALA A 7 -18.36 57.46 10.93
CA ALA A 7 -19.14 57.60 9.70
C ALA A 7 -18.30 57.31 8.45
N ARG A 8 -17.03 57.75 8.44
CA ARG A 8 -16.08 57.44 7.36
C ARG A 8 -15.71 55.95 7.30
N LEU A 9 -15.50 55.31 8.46
CA LEU A 9 -15.24 53.87 8.54
C LEU A 9 -16.43 53.06 8.01
N ARG A 10 -17.66 53.40 8.41
CA ARG A 10 -18.87 52.75 7.89
C ARG A 10 -19.04 52.95 6.38
N GLY A 11 -18.81 54.16 5.88
CA GLY A 11 -18.84 54.43 4.44
C GLY A 11 -17.78 53.66 3.65
N ALA A 12 -16.58 53.48 4.22
CA ALA A 12 -15.52 52.69 3.62
C ALA A 12 -15.87 51.19 3.58
N GLU A 13 -16.41 50.63 4.67
CA GLU A 13 -16.87 49.24 4.70
C GLU A 13 -18.01 48.97 3.71
N GLU A 14 -18.95 49.89 3.58
CA GLU A 14 -20.05 49.76 2.62
C GLU A 14 -19.55 49.82 1.16
N ALA A 15 -18.58 50.70 0.88
CA ALA A 15 -17.93 50.78 -0.41
C ALA A 15 -17.14 49.51 -0.73
N GLU A 16 -16.42 48.95 0.25
CA GLU A 16 -15.70 47.68 0.11
C GLU A 16 -16.66 46.52 -0.17
N ARG A 17 -17.76 46.41 0.58
CA ARG A 17 -18.80 45.39 0.34
C ARG A 17 -19.44 45.56 -1.05
N ALA A 18 -19.67 46.80 -1.49
CA ALA A 18 -20.18 47.07 -2.83
C ALA A 18 -19.19 46.66 -3.92
N ALA A 19 -17.90 46.95 -3.75
CA ALA A 19 -16.84 46.53 -4.67
C ALA A 19 -16.72 45.00 -4.72
N ALA A 20 -16.72 44.33 -3.58
CA ALA A 20 -16.69 42.86 -3.50
C ALA A 20 -17.88 42.22 -4.22
N ARG A 21 -19.07 42.79 -4.09
CA ARG A 21 -20.27 42.34 -4.82
C ARG A 21 -20.12 42.49 -6.33
N ARG A 22 -19.59 43.61 -6.81
CA ARG A 22 -19.33 43.85 -8.24
C ARG A 22 -18.31 42.87 -8.81
N VAL A 23 -17.21 42.64 -8.08
CA VAL A 23 -16.18 41.65 -8.47
C VAL A 23 -16.78 40.24 -8.51
N GLY A 24 -17.61 39.88 -7.53
CA GLY A 24 -18.36 38.63 -7.51
C GLY A 24 -19.32 38.46 -8.70
N GLN A 25 -20.03 39.52 -9.09
CA GLN A 25 -20.90 39.50 -10.26
C GLN A 25 -20.10 39.33 -11.55
N ASN A 26 -19.00 40.08 -11.72
CA ASN A 26 -18.15 40.00 -12.90
C ASN A 26 -17.51 38.61 -13.05
N SER A 27 -17.04 38.02 -11.95
CA SER A 27 -16.52 36.65 -11.92
C SER A 27 -17.55 35.61 -12.37
N ARG A 28 -18.82 35.76 -11.96
CA ARG A 28 -19.90 34.87 -12.37
C ARG A 28 -20.24 35.00 -13.85
N VAL A 29 -20.30 36.23 -14.37
CA VAL A 29 -20.52 36.48 -15.81
C VAL A 29 -19.40 35.81 -16.61
N ARG A 30 -18.15 36.03 -16.22
CA ARG A 30 -16.99 35.41 -16.86
C ARG A 30 -17.03 33.89 -16.81
N LEU A 31 -17.40 33.31 -15.67
CA LEU A 31 -17.57 31.86 -15.53
C LEU A 31 -18.64 31.33 -16.52
N THR A 32 -19.76 32.03 -16.66
CA THR A 32 -20.82 31.60 -17.59
C THR A 32 -20.37 31.64 -19.05
N GLU A 33 -19.55 32.61 -19.44
CA GLU A 33 -18.93 32.65 -20.78
C GLU A 33 -18.02 31.43 -20.99
N LEU A 34 -17.14 31.13 -20.02
CA LEU A 34 -16.22 30.01 -20.12
C LEU A 34 -16.93 28.65 -20.14
N LEU A 35 -18.04 28.49 -19.42
CA LEU A 35 -18.80 27.24 -19.44
C LEU A 35 -19.51 26.97 -20.78
N ARG A 36 -19.71 28.00 -21.63
CA ARG A 36 -20.23 27.82 -23.00
C ARG A 36 -19.19 27.23 -23.96
N LEU A 37 -17.90 27.42 -23.68
CA LEU A 37 -16.82 26.87 -24.52
C LEU A 37 -16.76 25.34 -24.46
N ALA A 38 -16.08 24.73 -25.42
CA ALA A 38 -15.84 23.29 -25.40
C ALA A 38 -14.94 22.91 -24.20
N PRO A 39 -15.11 21.73 -23.57
CA PRO A 39 -14.31 21.35 -22.40
C PRO A 39 -12.79 21.40 -22.57
N ARG A 40 -12.28 21.20 -23.80
CA ARG A 40 -10.86 21.33 -24.12
C ARG A 40 -10.38 22.79 -24.09
N GLU A 41 -11.16 23.70 -24.64
CA GLU A 41 -10.85 25.14 -24.68
C GLU A 41 -10.87 25.76 -23.28
N ARG A 42 -11.77 25.28 -22.40
CA ARG A 42 -11.84 25.70 -21.00
C ARG A 42 -10.54 25.47 -20.22
N MET A 43 -9.72 24.50 -20.61
CA MET A 43 -8.46 24.21 -19.93
C MET A 43 -7.46 25.37 -20.03
N ALA A 44 -7.49 26.13 -21.13
CA ALA A 44 -6.62 27.29 -21.32
C ALA A 44 -6.93 28.44 -20.33
N HIS A 45 -8.08 28.39 -19.66
CA HIS A 45 -8.59 29.44 -18.78
C HIS A 45 -8.66 29.02 -17.31
N LEU A 46 -7.94 27.97 -16.91
CA LEU A 46 -7.91 27.50 -15.51
C LEU A 46 -7.34 28.55 -14.55
N GLU A 47 -6.44 29.40 -15.03
CA GLU A 47 -5.78 30.46 -14.26
C GLU A 47 -6.32 31.86 -14.57
N ASP A 48 -7.53 31.97 -15.15
CA ASP A 48 -8.11 33.27 -15.51
C ASP A 48 -8.19 34.21 -14.27
N ALA A 49 -7.47 35.33 -14.35
CA ALA A 49 -7.37 36.32 -13.29
C ALA A 49 -8.73 36.98 -12.99
N ALA A 50 -9.67 36.97 -13.94
CA ALA A 50 -11.02 37.51 -13.77
C ALA A 50 -11.94 36.62 -12.91
N LEU A 51 -11.52 35.39 -12.57
CA LEU A 51 -12.29 34.48 -11.71
C LEU A 51 -11.81 34.52 -10.27
N ILE A 52 -12.75 34.58 -9.32
CA ILE A 52 -12.49 34.45 -7.89
C ILE A 52 -12.41 32.95 -7.54
N GLY A 53 -11.70 32.59 -6.46
CA GLY A 53 -11.46 31.22 -6.02
C GLY A 53 -12.65 30.24 -6.12
N PRO A 54 -13.87 30.57 -5.64
CA PRO A 54 -15.02 29.68 -5.73
C PRO A 54 -15.43 29.34 -7.17
N ASP A 55 -15.36 30.33 -8.07
CA ASP A 55 -15.75 30.18 -9.46
C ASP A 55 -14.68 29.41 -10.26
N ARG A 56 -13.39 29.57 -9.91
CA ARG A 56 -12.31 28.71 -10.45
C ARG A 56 -12.52 27.23 -10.10
N VAL A 57 -12.95 26.93 -8.87
CA VAL A 57 -13.26 25.54 -8.46
C VAL A 57 -14.43 24.98 -9.26
N ARG A 58 -15.46 25.79 -9.52
CA ARG A 58 -16.59 25.40 -10.37
C ARG A 58 -16.16 25.10 -11.81
N LEU A 59 -15.30 25.95 -12.40
CA LEU A 59 -14.74 25.71 -13.73
C LEU A 59 -13.96 24.38 -13.78
N ARG A 60 -13.08 24.13 -12.81
CA ARG A 60 -12.29 22.89 -12.72
C ARG A 60 -13.16 21.64 -12.59
N ARG A 61 -14.22 21.69 -11.76
CA ARG A 61 -15.18 20.56 -11.65
C ARG A 61 -15.91 20.31 -12.96
N SER A 62 -16.27 21.36 -13.71
CA SER A 62 -16.93 21.18 -15.01
C SER A 62 -16.04 20.47 -16.03
N ILE A 63 -14.74 20.78 -16.04
CA ILE A 63 -13.74 20.12 -16.88
C ILE A 63 -13.57 18.67 -16.44
N GLN A 64 -13.41 18.42 -15.14
CA GLN A 64 -13.31 17.07 -14.60
C GLN A 64 -14.54 16.20 -14.94
N ALA A 65 -15.75 16.75 -14.85
CA ALA A 65 -16.97 16.05 -15.20
C ALA A 65 -17.03 15.72 -16.71
N ALA A 66 -16.60 16.63 -17.57
CA ALA A 66 -16.57 16.40 -19.02
C ALA A 66 -15.56 15.33 -19.45
N PHE A 67 -14.43 15.21 -18.73
CA PHE A 67 -13.41 14.19 -18.99
C PHE A 67 -13.54 12.93 -18.12
N ALA A 68 -14.46 12.93 -17.16
CA ALA A 68 -14.80 11.73 -16.41
C ALA A 68 -15.49 10.74 -17.38
N LYS A 69 -14.70 9.82 -17.94
CA LYS A 69 -15.24 8.69 -18.71
C LYS A 69 -16.38 8.08 -17.90
N PRO A 70 -17.57 7.84 -18.49
CA PRO A 70 -18.61 7.10 -17.81
C PRO A 70 -17.99 5.75 -17.43
N ARG A 71 -17.87 5.51 -16.13
CA ARG A 71 -17.52 4.20 -15.57
C ARG A 71 -18.69 3.28 -15.93
N ARG A 72 -18.72 2.78 -17.17
CA ARG A 72 -19.66 1.75 -17.61
C ARG A 72 -19.49 0.61 -16.64
N ARG A 73 -20.46 0.45 -15.74
CA ARG A 73 -20.53 -0.63 -14.77
C ARG A 73 -20.94 -1.91 -15.52
N TRP A 74 -20.03 -2.38 -16.36
CA TRP A 74 -20.15 -3.62 -17.12
C TRP A 74 -19.82 -4.78 -16.16
N TRP A 75 -20.79 -5.18 -15.35
CA TRP A 75 -20.70 -6.40 -14.56
C TRP A 75 -21.80 -7.35 -15.06
N PRO A 76 -21.48 -8.39 -15.86
CA PRO A 76 -22.43 -9.43 -16.21
C PRO A 76 -22.60 -10.36 -15.00
N ARG A 77 -23.23 -9.83 -13.96
CA ARG A 77 -23.30 -10.43 -12.62
C ARG A 77 -24.07 -11.76 -12.60
N GLY A 78 -24.95 -12.01 -13.56
CA GLY A 78 -25.75 -13.25 -13.61
C GLY A 78 -25.03 -14.44 -14.25
N ARG A 79 -24.46 -14.27 -15.46
CA ARG A 79 -23.88 -15.40 -16.22
C ARG A 79 -22.52 -15.87 -15.70
N ILE A 80 -21.68 -14.95 -15.20
CA ILE A 80 -20.35 -15.31 -14.67
C ILE A 80 -20.47 -16.01 -13.31
N LEU A 81 -21.33 -15.53 -12.40
CA LEU A 81 -21.57 -16.22 -11.13
C LEU A 81 -22.13 -17.63 -11.34
N ALA A 82 -23.08 -17.80 -12.27
CA ALA A 82 -23.66 -19.11 -12.54
C ALA A 82 -22.65 -20.11 -13.13
N ARG A 83 -21.75 -19.66 -14.03
CA ARG A 83 -20.63 -20.49 -14.53
C ARG A 83 -19.61 -20.78 -13.44
N GLY A 84 -19.24 -19.81 -12.62
CA GLY A 84 -18.32 -20.00 -11.49
C GLY A 84 -18.85 -21.01 -10.47
N ARG A 85 -20.15 -20.97 -10.17
CA ARG A 85 -20.79 -21.90 -9.22
C ARG A 85 -20.83 -23.34 -9.75
N ARG A 86 -21.11 -23.53 -11.05
CA ARG A 86 -21.08 -24.86 -11.69
C ARG A 86 -19.66 -25.43 -11.77
N LEU A 87 -18.67 -24.59 -12.10
CA LEU A 87 -17.25 -24.97 -12.09
C LEU A 87 -16.78 -25.33 -10.68
N GLY A 88 -17.19 -24.58 -9.65
CA GLY A 88 -16.87 -24.88 -8.27
C GLY A 88 -17.39 -26.25 -7.82
N ILE A 89 -18.63 -26.60 -8.16
CA ILE A 89 -19.22 -27.90 -7.80
C ILE A 89 -18.53 -29.06 -8.54
N ALA A 90 -18.20 -28.88 -9.83
CA ALA A 90 -17.49 -29.88 -10.61
C ALA A 90 -16.05 -30.09 -10.11
N LEU A 91 -15.35 -29.02 -9.75
CA LEU A 91 -14.02 -29.07 -9.13
C LEU A 91 -14.06 -29.73 -7.76
N LEU A 92 -15.06 -29.44 -6.91
CA LEU A 92 -15.24 -30.10 -5.62
C LEU A 92 -15.47 -31.61 -5.79
N ARG A 93 -16.29 -32.03 -6.76
CA ARG A 93 -16.48 -33.45 -7.09
C ARG A 93 -15.22 -34.11 -7.63
N GLY A 94 -14.45 -33.42 -8.46
CA GLY A 94 -13.17 -33.90 -8.98
C GLY A 94 -12.10 -34.02 -7.88
N ALA A 95 -12.05 -33.08 -6.95
CA ALA A 95 -11.13 -33.09 -5.81
C ALA A 95 -11.42 -34.24 -4.82
N LEU A 96 -12.66 -34.71 -4.75
CA LEU A 96 -13.07 -35.86 -3.95
C LEU A 96 -12.77 -37.21 -4.63
N HIS A 97 -12.22 -37.22 -5.85
CA HIS A 97 -11.80 -38.46 -6.49
C HIS A 97 -10.58 -39.03 -5.74
N PRO A 98 -10.55 -40.34 -5.41
CA PRO A 98 -9.51 -40.93 -4.58
C PRO A 98 -8.09 -40.73 -5.14
N ALA A 99 -7.94 -40.76 -6.47
CA ALA A 99 -6.67 -40.45 -7.12
C ALA A 99 -6.21 -39.00 -6.92
N VAL A 100 -7.13 -38.03 -6.91
CA VAL A 100 -6.82 -36.62 -6.69
C VAL A 100 -6.50 -36.38 -5.22
N LEU A 101 -7.21 -37.03 -4.29
CA LEU A 101 -6.88 -36.99 -2.86
C LEU A 101 -5.49 -37.59 -2.59
N ALA A 102 -5.14 -38.71 -3.23
CA ALA A 102 -3.80 -39.30 -3.11
C ALA A 102 -2.72 -38.32 -3.62
N LEU A 103 -2.95 -37.67 -4.76
CA LEU A 103 -2.04 -36.63 -5.27
C LEU A 103 -1.95 -35.43 -4.33
N LEU A 104 -3.05 -34.99 -3.71
CA LEU A 104 -3.04 -33.91 -2.73
C LEU A 104 -2.28 -34.28 -1.46
N VAL A 105 -2.38 -35.52 -1.00
CA VAL A 105 -1.60 -36.02 0.16
C VAL A 105 -0.12 -36.07 -0.19
N ILE A 106 0.25 -36.59 -1.36
CA ILE A 106 1.64 -36.62 -1.84
C ILE A 106 2.18 -35.20 -1.98
N ALA A 107 1.43 -34.30 -2.63
CA ALA A 107 1.80 -32.91 -2.80
C ALA A 107 1.91 -32.18 -1.46
N GLY A 108 1.01 -32.45 -0.51
CA GLY A 108 1.07 -31.92 0.86
C GLY A 108 2.30 -32.41 1.62
N GLY A 109 2.65 -33.69 1.46
CA GLY A 109 3.87 -34.26 2.03
C GLY A 109 5.14 -33.62 1.46
N TRP A 110 5.22 -33.47 0.14
CA TRP A 110 6.32 -32.76 -0.52
C TRP A 110 6.40 -31.29 -0.13
N PHE A 111 5.24 -30.62 -0.01
CA PHE A 111 5.18 -29.24 0.43
C PHE A 111 5.68 -29.08 1.87
N GLU A 112 5.25 -29.93 2.79
CA GLU A 112 5.75 -29.89 4.17
C GLU A 112 7.24 -30.24 4.26
N LEU A 113 7.72 -31.17 3.44
CA LEU A 113 9.15 -31.48 3.33
C LEU A 113 9.94 -30.26 2.84
N ALA A 114 9.49 -29.64 1.74
CA ALA A 114 10.10 -28.44 1.18
C ALA A 114 10.04 -27.27 2.17
N ARG A 115 8.92 -27.08 2.86
CA ARG A 115 8.72 -26.02 3.86
C ARG A 115 9.65 -26.17 5.07
N ARG A 116 10.02 -27.40 5.45
CA ARG A 116 11.01 -27.68 6.49
C ARG A 116 12.45 -27.54 6.01
N ALA A 117 12.70 -27.86 4.74
CA ALA A 117 14.02 -27.71 4.12
C ALA A 117 14.31 -26.28 3.64
N THR A 118 13.30 -25.42 3.57
CA THR A 118 13.47 -24.03 3.12
C THR A 118 14.10 -23.21 4.26
N PRO A 119 15.27 -22.60 4.05
CA PRO A 119 15.87 -21.70 5.04
C PRO A 119 14.94 -20.51 5.30
N ARG A 120 14.79 -20.15 6.56
CA ARG A 120 13.91 -19.06 7.01
C ARG A 120 14.74 -17.91 7.56
N ILE A 121 14.14 -16.74 7.66
CA ILE A 121 14.76 -15.59 8.31
C ILE A 121 13.95 -15.31 9.56
N GLU A 122 14.57 -15.47 10.71
CA GLU A 122 13.92 -15.26 12.02
C GLU A 122 14.60 -14.08 12.72
N ARG A 123 13.91 -13.45 13.67
CA ARG A 123 14.46 -12.30 14.39
C ARG A 123 14.99 -12.73 15.76
N SER A 124 16.21 -12.35 16.12
CA SER A 124 16.72 -12.58 17.48
C SER A 124 15.95 -11.69 18.47
N VAL A 125 15.49 -12.23 19.58
CA VAL A 125 14.81 -11.48 20.66
C VAL A 125 15.85 -10.92 21.63
N TYR A 126 16.91 -11.68 21.90
CA TYR A 126 18.00 -11.34 22.80
C TYR A 126 19.35 -11.56 22.12
N PRO A 127 20.47 -11.07 22.70
CA PRO A 127 21.79 -11.41 22.21
C PRO A 127 22.01 -12.91 22.31
N LEU A 128 22.37 -13.55 21.19
CA LEU A 128 22.54 -15.00 21.10
C LEU A 128 24.01 -15.31 20.87
N THR A 129 24.62 -16.03 21.81
CA THR A 129 25.99 -16.52 21.64
C THR A 129 25.96 -17.89 20.96
N ALA A 130 26.65 -17.99 19.82
CA ALA A 130 26.84 -19.24 19.10
C ALA A 130 28.33 -19.50 18.86
N ILE A 131 28.69 -20.78 18.86
CA ILE A 131 29.96 -21.23 18.31
C ILE A 131 29.72 -21.45 16.82
N LEU A 132 30.29 -20.56 16.01
CA LEU A 132 30.25 -20.65 14.57
C LEU A 132 31.46 -21.45 14.08
N SER A 133 31.19 -22.42 13.23
CA SER A 133 32.16 -23.31 12.60
C SER A 133 32.24 -22.99 11.11
N ARG A 134 33.46 -22.99 10.58
CA ARG A 134 33.72 -22.90 9.15
C ARG A 134 33.95 -24.32 8.58
N PRO A 135 33.74 -24.55 7.27
CA PRO A 135 34.02 -25.85 6.65
C PRO A 135 35.45 -26.38 6.82
N ASP A 136 36.43 -25.50 7.10
CA ASP A 136 37.83 -25.87 7.39
C ASP A 136 38.05 -26.33 8.84
N GLY A 137 36.99 -26.39 9.66
CA GLY A 137 37.06 -26.80 11.06
C GLY A 137 37.36 -25.67 12.03
N PHE A 138 37.61 -24.44 11.56
CA PHE A 138 37.80 -23.28 12.44
C PHE A 138 36.52 -22.96 13.22
N ARG A 139 36.65 -22.76 14.53
CA ARG A 139 35.54 -22.41 15.42
C ARG A 139 35.77 -21.05 16.06
N MET A 140 34.76 -20.20 16.06
CA MET A 140 34.79 -18.93 16.77
C MET A 140 33.49 -18.71 17.53
N THR A 141 33.60 -18.02 18.67
CA THR A 141 32.42 -17.56 19.40
C THR A 141 31.94 -16.26 18.80
N TYR A 142 30.67 -16.19 18.44
CA TYR A 142 30.04 -15.00 17.88
C TYR A 142 28.75 -14.70 18.63
N THR A 143 28.59 -13.46 19.05
CA THR A 143 27.37 -12.98 19.68
C THR A 143 26.54 -12.23 18.65
N LEU A 144 25.45 -12.86 18.23
CA LEU A 144 24.43 -12.22 17.41
C LEU A 144 23.77 -11.11 18.24
N PRO A 145 23.65 -9.88 17.73
CA PRO A 145 22.96 -8.83 18.44
C PRO A 145 21.48 -9.17 18.61
N ALA A 146 20.84 -8.60 19.63
CA ALA A 146 19.40 -8.64 19.74
C ALA A 146 18.74 -7.96 18.53
N ASN A 147 17.50 -8.34 18.24
CA ASN A 147 16.65 -7.70 17.25
C ASN A 147 17.15 -7.78 15.79
N THR A 148 18.07 -8.70 15.52
CA THR A 148 18.74 -8.87 14.22
C THR A 148 18.10 -10.01 13.44
N TRP A 149 17.99 -9.85 12.12
CA TRP A 149 17.51 -10.91 11.24
C TRP A 149 18.60 -11.96 11.04
N VAL A 150 18.29 -13.20 11.41
CA VAL A 150 19.21 -14.32 11.35
C VAL A 150 18.63 -15.37 10.40
N PRO A 151 19.38 -15.78 9.36
CA PRO A 151 18.93 -16.86 8.52
C PRO A 151 19.10 -18.18 9.26
N VAL A 152 17.99 -18.87 9.46
CA VAL A 152 17.87 -20.19 10.08
C VAL A 152 17.75 -21.22 8.97
N GLU A 153 18.76 -22.07 8.82
CA GLU A 153 18.77 -23.11 7.79
C GLU A 153 17.97 -24.35 8.21
N ARG A 154 18.00 -24.67 9.51
CA ARG A 154 17.34 -25.85 10.06
C ARG A 154 16.94 -25.61 11.51
N LEU A 155 15.77 -26.10 11.89
CA LEU A 155 15.34 -26.21 13.27
C LEU A 155 15.45 -27.67 13.72
N GLU A 156 16.14 -27.92 14.83
CA GLU A 156 16.37 -29.25 15.37
C GLU A 156 16.13 -29.22 16.89
N GLY A 157 14.92 -29.62 17.30
CA GLY A 157 14.48 -29.53 18.70
C GLY A 157 14.52 -28.09 19.22
N ASP A 158 15.37 -27.88 20.23
CA ASP A 158 15.61 -26.60 20.89
C ASP A 158 16.75 -25.79 20.28
N LEU A 159 17.40 -26.32 19.24
CA LEU A 159 18.47 -25.65 18.52
C LEU A 159 18.00 -25.17 17.14
N ALA A 160 18.49 -24.00 16.76
CA ALA A 160 18.33 -23.43 15.44
C ALA A 160 19.71 -23.30 14.79
N TRP A 161 19.90 -23.97 13.67
CA TRP A 161 21.11 -23.87 12.86
C TRP A 161 21.04 -22.59 12.05
N VAL A 162 22.01 -21.71 12.27
CA VAL A 162 22.10 -20.39 11.69
C VAL A 162 23.34 -20.26 10.83
N ARG A 163 23.22 -19.44 9.78
CA ARG A 163 24.35 -19.06 8.93
C ARG A 163 24.63 -17.57 9.08
N VAL A 164 25.89 -17.21 9.26
CA VAL A 164 26.31 -15.80 9.34
C VAL A 164 27.33 -15.54 8.24
N TRP A 165 27.13 -14.45 7.50
CA TRP A 165 28.13 -13.98 6.54
C TRP A 165 29.14 -13.07 7.26
N ASN A 166 30.42 -13.33 7.06
CA ASN A 166 31.52 -12.50 7.51
C ASN A 166 32.35 -12.08 6.30
N GLU A 167 32.55 -10.78 6.08
CA GLU A 167 33.26 -10.24 4.91
C GLU A 167 34.67 -10.79 4.73
N LYS A 168 35.36 -11.15 5.82
CA LYS A 168 36.74 -11.67 5.77
C LYS A 168 36.81 -13.19 5.65
N GLN A 169 35.75 -13.89 6.05
CA GLN A 169 35.79 -15.34 6.29
C GLN A 169 34.72 -16.14 5.53
N GLY A 170 33.81 -15.45 4.83
CA GLY A 170 32.69 -16.06 4.13
C GLY A 170 31.57 -16.51 5.06
N TYR A 171 30.88 -17.58 4.66
CA TYR A 171 29.78 -18.15 5.45
C TYR A 171 30.29 -19.00 6.62
N LEU A 172 29.72 -18.74 7.79
CA LEU A 172 29.99 -19.43 9.04
C LEU A 172 28.68 -20.05 9.54
N TYR A 173 28.75 -21.25 10.09
CA TYR A 173 27.58 -22.05 10.46
C TYR A 173 27.61 -22.38 11.94
N GLY A 174 26.50 -22.24 12.66
CA GLY A 174 26.46 -22.67 14.05
C GLY A 174 25.04 -22.88 14.55
N ALA A 175 24.91 -23.26 15.81
CA ALA A 175 23.63 -23.47 16.46
C ALA A 175 23.40 -22.41 17.53
N VAL A 176 22.18 -21.87 17.58
CA VAL A 176 21.68 -21.01 18.65
C VAL A 176 20.48 -21.65 19.33
N TRP A 177 20.20 -21.26 20.56
CA TRP A 177 18.97 -21.66 21.24
C TRP A 177 17.75 -21.06 20.55
N ARG A 178 16.81 -21.93 20.19
CA ARG A 178 15.56 -21.59 19.53
C ARG A 178 14.72 -20.61 20.35
N ALA A 179 14.76 -20.70 21.68
CA ALA A 179 14.03 -19.82 22.59
C ALA A 179 14.41 -18.33 22.46
N GLY A 180 15.58 -18.02 21.89
CA GLY A 180 15.99 -16.63 21.65
C GLY A 180 15.62 -16.11 20.26
N LEU A 181 14.87 -16.86 19.46
CA LEU A 181 14.38 -16.45 18.15
C LEU A 181 12.85 -16.22 18.21
N ASP A 182 12.39 -15.13 17.60
CA ASP A 182 10.98 -14.89 17.34
C ASP A 182 10.57 -15.70 16.10
N LEU A 183 9.87 -16.80 16.33
CA LEU A 183 9.34 -17.72 15.31
C LEU A 183 7.89 -17.37 14.92
N SER A 184 7.41 -16.20 15.33
CA SER A 184 6.08 -15.76 14.95
C SER A 184 6.01 -15.61 13.44
N PRO A 185 4.96 -16.12 12.76
CA PRO A 185 4.79 -15.87 11.34
C PRO A 185 4.76 -14.36 11.13
N ALA A 186 5.72 -13.85 10.34
CA ALA A 186 5.77 -12.46 9.94
C ALA A 186 4.38 -12.05 9.42
N ARG A 187 3.74 -11.10 10.12
CA ARG A 187 2.43 -10.55 9.75
C ARG A 187 2.54 -9.69 8.49
#